data_AF-A0A8S2RK12-F1
#
_entry.id   AF-A0A8S2RK12-F1
#
_cell.length_a   1.000
_cell.length_b   1.000
_cell.length_c   1.000
_cell.angle_alpha   90.00
_cell.angle_beta   90.00
_cell.angle_gamma   90.00
#
_symmetry.space_group_name_H-M   'P 1'
#
loop_
_entity.id
_entity.type
_entity.pdbx_description
1 polymer ?
#
loop_
_entity_poly.entity_id
_entity_poly.type
_entity_poly.pdbx_seq_one_letter_code
_entity_poly.pdbx_strand_id
1 'polypeptide(L)'
;MSKKYTHQALVDAVASDMDSKAASIEFKVPASTIRQHRREPTLKIRAGRSSYLNSNEESHLVSLLQLLPEYGFDVTKNLALQLAAEYFESLEFTTQPGSKWLNSFVKRHSDDIIWKKQ
;
A
#
# COMPACT_ATOMS: atom_id res chain seq x y z
N MET A 1 -27.40 -8.47 4.66
CA MET A 1 -26.96 -7.07 4.44
C MET A 1 -25.77 -6.78 5.33
N SER A 2 -24.61 -6.41 4.77
CA SER A 2 -23.45 -6.01 5.58
C SER A 2 -23.74 -4.65 6.22
N LYS A 3 -23.88 -4.60 7.55
CA LYS A 3 -24.05 -3.34 8.29
C LYS A 3 -22.74 -2.56 8.18
N LYS A 4 -22.76 -1.43 7.47
CA LYS A 4 -21.61 -0.52 7.41
C LYS A 4 -21.58 0.31 8.69
N TYR A 5 -20.48 0.23 9.43
CA TYR A 5 -20.16 1.11 10.56
C TYR A 5 -19.00 2.03 10.15
N THR A 6 -18.90 3.21 10.78
CA THR A 6 -17.82 4.16 10.52
C THR A 6 -16.55 3.71 11.23
N HIS A 7 -15.39 4.12 10.70
CA HIS A 7 -14.10 3.85 11.35
C HIS A 7 -14.03 4.45 12.75
N GLN A 8 -14.55 5.69 12.91
CA GLN A 8 -14.58 6.36 14.20
C GLN A 8 -15.40 5.59 15.25
N ALA A 9 -16.58 5.09 14.89
CA ALA A 9 -17.41 4.30 15.80
C ALA A 9 -16.71 3.00 16.25
N LEU A 10 -15.88 2.41 15.40
CA LEU A 10 -15.07 1.25 15.78
C LEU A 10 -13.98 1.64 16.79
N VAL A 11 -13.27 2.75 16.56
CA VAL A 11 -12.23 3.25 17.46
C VAL A 11 -12.82 3.55 18.85
N ASP A 12 -13.93 4.28 18.89
CA ASP A 12 -14.60 4.66 20.14
C ASP A 12 -15.13 3.42 20.88
N ALA A 13 -15.72 2.46 20.16
CA ALA A 13 -16.20 1.21 20.74
C ALA A 13 -15.08 0.34 21.33
N VAL A 14 -13.93 0.25 20.64
CA VAL A 14 -12.78 -0.53 21.08
C VAL A 14 -12.12 0.11 22.31
N ALA A 15 -12.01 1.44 22.33
CA ALA A 15 -11.41 2.22 23.42
C ALA A 15 -12.32 2.34 24.66
N SER A 16 -13.63 2.12 24.53
CA SER A 16 -14.55 2.15 25.67
C SER A 16 -14.26 1.06 26.71
N ASP A 17 -14.46 1.35 27.99
CA ASP A 17 -14.35 0.36 29.10
C ASP A 17 -15.54 -0.60 29.19
N MET A 18 -16.51 -0.50 28.26
CA MET A 18 -17.72 -1.31 28.27
C MET A 18 -17.46 -2.75 27.80
N ASP A 19 -18.31 -3.71 28.21
CA ASP A 19 -18.29 -5.05 27.61
C ASP A 19 -18.60 -4.99 26.11
N SER A 20 -18.02 -5.91 25.32
CA SER A 20 -18.17 -5.92 23.85
C SER A 20 -19.63 -6.03 23.40
N LYS A 21 -20.52 -6.64 24.21
CA LYS A 21 -21.96 -6.66 23.92
C LYS A 21 -22.63 -5.31 24.15
N ALA A 22 -22.27 -4.62 25.25
CA ALA A 22 -22.81 -3.30 25.57
C ALA A 22 -22.34 -2.26 24.54
N ALA A 23 -21.04 -2.24 24.24
CA ALA A 23 -20.46 -1.38 23.22
C ALA A 23 -21.05 -1.65 21.82
N SER A 24 -21.44 -2.89 21.52
CA SER A 24 -22.06 -3.23 20.24
C SER A 24 -23.42 -2.58 20.03
N ILE A 25 -24.20 -2.46 21.09
CA ILE A 25 -25.51 -1.81 21.07
C ILE A 25 -25.34 -0.30 20.92
N GLU A 26 -24.45 0.29 21.73
CA GLU A 26 -24.22 1.74 21.77
C GLU A 26 -23.63 2.26 20.45
N PHE A 27 -22.52 1.68 20.01
CA PHE A 27 -21.78 2.15 18.83
C PHE A 27 -22.25 1.51 17.52
N LYS A 28 -23.24 0.61 17.58
CA LYS A 28 -23.79 -0.12 16.41
C LYS A 28 -22.73 -0.92 15.62
N VAL A 29 -21.63 -1.28 16.27
CA VAL A 29 -20.56 -2.13 15.71
C VAL A 29 -20.79 -3.57 16.19
N PRO A 30 -20.64 -4.62 15.36
CA PRO A 30 -20.80 -6.00 15.83
C PRO A 30 -19.85 -6.35 16.99
N ALA A 31 -20.37 -7.00 18.04
CA ALA A 31 -19.58 -7.39 19.20
C ALA A 31 -18.36 -8.27 18.85
N SER A 32 -18.46 -9.12 17.82
CA SER A 32 -17.37 -9.92 17.31
C SER A 32 -16.21 -9.07 16.76
N THR A 33 -16.52 -7.98 16.06
CA THR A 33 -15.56 -7.03 15.52
C THR A 33 -14.84 -6.27 16.64
N ILE A 34 -15.59 -5.76 17.62
CA ILE A 34 -15.00 -5.07 18.80
C ILE A 34 -14.05 -6.01 19.54
N ARG A 35 -14.48 -7.25 19.80
CA ARG A 35 -13.68 -8.28 20.48
C ARG A 35 -12.42 -8.63 19.71
N GLN A 36 -12.51 -8.71 18.37
CA GLN A 36 -11.35 -8.97 17.52
C GLN A 36 -10.33 -7.82 17.62
N HIS A 37 -10.77 -6.56 17.51
CA HIS A 37 -9.86 -5.41 17.59
C HIS A 37 -9.29 -5.14 18.99
N ARG A 38 -9.98 -5.54 20.06
CA ARG A 38 -9.38 -5.52 21.41
C ARG A 38 -8.29 -6.58 21.60
N ARG A 39 -8.39 -7.70 20.89
CA ARG A 39 -7.39 -8.80 20.94
C ARG A 39 -6.21 -8.55 20.02
N GLU A 40 -6.49 -8.04 18.83
CA GLU A 40 -5.53 -7.71 17.79
C GLU A 40 -5.70 -6.22 17.44
N PRO A 41 -5.11 -5.31 18.23
CA PRO A 41 -5.24 -3.86 18.01
C PRO A 41 -4.57 -3.41 16.71
N THR A 42 -3.68 -4.23 16.17
CA THR A 42 -3.14 -4.05 14.82
C THR A 42 -4.21 -4.44 13.81
N LEU A 43 -4.93 -3.43 13.32
CA LEU A 43 -5.63 -3.52 12.04
C LEU A 43 -4.64 -4.13 11.06
N LYS A 44 -4.93 -5.34 10.55
CA LYS A 44 -4.23 -5.88 9.39
C LYS A 44 -4.50 -4.88 8.27
N ILE A 45 -3.61 -3.89 8.14
CA ILE A 45 -3.48 -3.12 6.91
C ILE A 45 -3.43 -4.21 5.87
N ARG A 46 -4.39 -4.21 4.94
CA ARG A 46 -4.29 -5.05 3.76
C ARG A 46 -3.02 -4.58 3.09
N ALA A 47 -1.90 -5.19 3.44
CA ALA A 47 -0.68 -5.09 2.68
C ALA A 47 -1.16 -5.35 1.27
N GLY A 48 -1.03 -4.33 0.41
CA GLY A 48 -1.30 -4.51 -0.99
C GLY A 48 -0.53 -5.73 -1.47
N ARG A 49 -0.88 -6.22 -2.67
CA ARG A 49 -0.13 -7.32 -3.30
C ARG A 49 1.37 -7.10 -3.05
N SER A 50 2.04 -8.09 -2.47
CA SER A 50 3.45 -8.02 -2.12
C SER A 50 4.20 -7.45 -3.32
N SER A 51 5.06 -6.45 -3.09
CA SER A 51 5.98 -6.03 -4.14
C SER A 51 6.75 -7.27 -4.60
N TYR A 52 6.88 -7.45 -5.91
CA TYR A 52 7.75 -8.50 -6.46
C TYR A 52 9.19 -8.31 -5.97
N LEU A 53 9.57 -7.06 -5.75
CA LEU A 53 10.86 -6.63 -5.25
C LEU A 53 10.87 -6.56 -3.71
N ASN A 54 12.00 -6.92 -3.10
CA ASN A 54 12.27 -6.62 -1.70
C ASN A 54 12.59 -5.12 -1.50
N SER A 55 12.68 -4.66 -0.24
CA SER A 55 12.91 -3.24 0.06
C SER A 55 14.21 -2.69 -0.54
N ASN A 56 15.26 -3.49 -0.62
CA ASN A 56 16.55 -3.06 -1.17
C ASN A 56 16.47 -2.93 -2.69
N GLU A 57 15.82 -3.87 -3.36
CA GLU A 57 15.58 -3.86 -4.80
C GLU A 57 14.65 -2.71 -5.21
N GLU A 58 13.59 -2.46 -4.44
CA GLU A 58 12.74 -1.28 -4.67
C GLU A 58 13.55 0.00 -4.52
N SER A 59 14.35 0.12 -3.46
CA SER A 59 15.18 1.31 -3.23
C SER A 59 16.17 1.55 -4.36
N HIS A 60 16.80 0.49 -4.88
CA HIS A 60 17.71 0.59 -6.02
C HIS A 60 17.00 1.10 -7.27
N LEU A 61 15.81 0.58 -7.57
CA LEU A 61 15.02 1.02 -8.71
C LEU A 61 14.55 2.47 -8.56
N VAL A 62 14.20 2.91 -7.34
CA VAL A 62 13.90 4.33 -7.05
C VAL A 62 15.11 5.20 -7.37
N SER A 63 16.30 4.84 -6.90
CA SER A 63 17.53 5.61 -7.20
C SER A 63 17.79 5.73 -8.70
N LEU A 64 17.58 4.66 -9.47
CA LEU A 64 17.73 4.70 -10.93
C LEU A 64 16.76 5.71 -11.58
N LEU A 65 15.50 5.73 -11.13
CA LEU A 65 14.50 6.67 -11.64
C LEU A 65 14.77 8.12 -11.21
N GLN A 66 15.37 8.33 -10.04
CA GLN A 66 15.78 9.66 -9.56
C GLN A 66 16.98 10.24 -10.31
N LEU A 67 17.88 9.38 -10.79
CA LEU A 67 19.05 9.81 -11.57
C LEU A 67 18.65 10.34 -12.96
N LEU A 68 17.61 9.79 -13.59
CA LEU A 68 17.21 10.16 -14.96
C LEU A 68 16.97 11.68 -15.14
N PRO A 69 16.20 12.37 -14.27
CA PRO A 69 16.08 13.82 -14.30
C PRO A 69 17.39 14.57 -14.15
N GLU A 70 18.35 14.08 -13.36
CA GLU A 70 19.65 14.73 -13.17
C GLU A 70 20.47 14.76 -14.47
N TYR A 71 20.29 13.75 -15.32
CA TYR A 71 20.90 13.68 -16.66
C TYR A 71 20.06 14.37 -17.75
N GLY A 72 18.97 15.05 -17.39
CA GLY A 72 18.11 15.77 -18.32
C GLY A 72 17.10 14.89 -19.07
N PHE A 73 16.88 13.65 -18.62
CA PHE A 73 15.85 12.78 -19.17
C PHE A 73 14.54 12.91 -18.41
N ASP A 74 13.43 13.08 -19.13
CA ASP A 74 12.10 13.04 -18.53
C ASP A 74 11.70 11.58 -18.23
N VAL A 75 11.29 11.32 -16.98
CA VAL A 75 10.78 10.00 -16.56
C VAL A 75 9.37 9.79 -17.11
N THR A 76 9.30 9.34 -18.35
CA THR A 76 8.03 8.95 -18.98
C THR A 76 7.60 7.56 -18.53
N LYS A 77 6.30 7.28 -18.62
CA LYS A 77 5.72 5.98 -18.27
C LYS A 77 6.37 4.81 -19.01
N ASN A 78 6.63 4.99 -20.31
CA ASN A 78 7.21 3.94 -21.15
C ASN A 78 8.66 3.66 -20.77
N LEU A 79 9.45 4.71 -20.54
CA LEU A 79 10.83 4.60 -20.07
C LEU A 79 10.90 3.90 -18.71
N ALA A 80 10.06 4.30 -17.76
CA ALA A 80 10.03 3.69 -16.44
C ALA A 80 9.59 2.22 -16.47
N LEU A 81 8.65 1.85 -17.35
CA LEU A 81 8.28 0.44 -17.56
C LEU A 81 9.42 -0.36 -18.18
N GLN A 82 10.11 0.20 -19.17
CA GLN A 82 11.22 -0.46 -19.82
C GLN A 82 12.39 -0.67 -18.85
N LEU A 83 12.76 0.35 -18.08
CA LEU A 83 13.81 0.27 -17.08
C LEU A 83 13.44 -0.75 -15.98
N ALA A 84 12.18 -0.76 -15.54
CA ALA A 84 11.70 -1.78 -14.60
C ALA A 84 11.73 -3.19 -15.20
N ALA A 85 11.40 -3.35 -16.49
CA ALA A 85 11.45 -4.64 -17.18
C ALA A 85 12.89 -5.18 -17.27
N GLU A 86 13.84 -4.33 -17.67
CA GLU A 86 15.27 -4.65 -17.71
C GLU A 86 15.79 -4.99 -16.30
N TYR A 87 15.35 -4.25 -15.28
CA TYR A 87 15.73 -4.55 -13.90
C TYR A 87 15.17 -5.88 -13.41
N PHE A 88 13.90 -6.20 -13.71
CA PHE A 88 13.31 -7.48 -13.35
C PHE A 88 14.00 -8.66 -14.05
N GLU A 89 14.39 -8.48 -15.31
CA GLU A 89 15.15 -9.48 -16.06
C GLU A 89 16.54 -9.70 -15.43
N SER A 90 17.21 -8.63 -14.97
CA SER A 90 18.50 -8.74 -14.26
C SER A 90 18.41 -9.49 -12.93
N LEU A 91 17.21 -9.55 -12.33
CA LEU A 91 16.90 -10.30 -11.11
C LEU A 91 16.32 -11.70 -11.40
N GLU A 92 16.36 -12.13 -12.67
CA GLU A 92 15.83 -13.42 -13.13
C GLU A 92 14.32 -13.62 -12.86
N PHE A 93 13.56 -12.53 -12.73
CA PHE A 93 12.11 -12.64 -12.59
C PHE A 93 11.46 -13.04 -13.91
N THR A 94 10.65 -14.10 -13.87
CA THR A 94 9.86 -14.54 -15.03
C THR A 94 8.70 -13.59 -15.36
N THR A 95 8.35 -12.70 -14.44
CA THR A 95 7.17 -11.84 -14.55
C THR A 95 7.60 -10.43 -14.92
N GLN A 96 7.03 -9.89 -16.00
CA GLN A 96 7.33 -8.52 -16.43
C GLN A 96 6.43 -7.50 -15.73
N PRO A 97 6.97 -6.36 -15.25
CA PRO A 97 6.17 -5.33 -14.60
C PRO A 97 5.25 -4.63 -15.60
N GLY A 98 3.95 -4.64 -15.31
CA GLY A 98 2.94 -3.96 -16.11
C GLY A 98 2.62 -2.54 -15.61
N SER A 99 1.84 -1.79 -16.40
CA SER A 99 1.40 -0.43 -16.05
C SER A 99 0.68 -0.33 -14.68
N LYS A 100 -0.09 -1.36 -14.29
CA LYS A 100 -0.73 -1.43 -12.98
C LYS A 100 0.27 -1.55 -11.83
N TRP A 101 1.33 -2.32 -12.04
CA TRP A 101 2.41 -2.47 -11.06
C TRP A 101 3.15 -1.15 -10.92
N LEU A 102 3.54 -0.51 -12.04
CA LEU A 102 4.23 0.76 -12.03
C LEU A 102 3.43 1.85 -11.30
N ASN A 103 2.14 1.97 -11.59
CA ASN A 103 1.28 2.93 -10.89
C ASN A 103 1.24 2.67 -9.37
N SER A 104 1.27 1.41 -8.96
CA SER A 104 1.31 1.05 -7.55
C SER A 104 2.68 1.34 -6.93
N PHE A 105 3.76 1.08 -7.67
CA PHE A 105 5.15 1.36 -7.27
C PHE A 105 5.36 2.87 -7.07
N VAL A 106 5.02 3.70 -8.06
CA VAL A 106 5.13 5.16 -7.97
C VAL A 106 4.25 5.72 -6.85
N LYS A 107 3.08 5.12 -6.60
CA LYS A 107 2.22 5.53 -5.49
C LYS A 107 2.82 5.20 -4.11
N ARG A 108 3.61 4.12 -4.01
CA ARG A 108 4.33 3.79 -2.76
C ARG A 108 5.52 4.73 -2.51
N HIS A 109 6.16 5.17 -3.59
CA HIS A 109 7.36 6.01 -3.60
C HIS A 109 7.06 7.42 -4.12
N SER A 110 5.88 7.96 -3.77
CA SER A 110 5.42 9.25 -4.31
C SER A 110 6.25 10.43 -3.83
N ASP A 111 6.89 10.28 -2.68
CA ASP A 111 7.69 11.32 -2.05
C ASP A 111 9.10 11.36 -2.66
N ASP A 112 9.54 10.23 -3.24
CA ASP A 112 10.88 10.06 -3.80
C ASP A 112 10.93 10.25 -5.32
N ILE A 113 9.87 9.86 -6.05
CA ILE A 113 9.87 9.87 -7.52
C ILE A 113 9.11 11.10 -8.04
N ILE A 114 9.83 12.02 -8.68
CA ILE A 114 9.23 13.17 -9.39
C ILE A 114 8.64 12.68 -10.72
N TRP A 115 7.36 12.30 -10.66
CA TRP A 115 6.64 11.73 -11.80
C TRP A 115 5.85 12.77 -12.58
N LYS A 116 6.17 13.00 -13.86
CA LYS A 116 5.30 13.75 -14.77
C LYS A 116 4.22 12.81 -15.32
N LYS A 117 2.99 12.91 -14.81
CA LYS A 117 1.82 12.27 -15.42
C LYS A 117 1.59 12.90 -16.80
N GLN A 118 2.10 12.27 -17.86
CA GLN A 118 1.59 12.46 -19.22
C GLN A 118 0.37 11.58 -19.45
#